data_AF-A0A8X8LCH8-F1
#
_entry.id   AF-A0A8X8LCH8-F1
#
_cell.length_a   1.000
_cell.length_b   1.000
_cell.length_c   1.000
_cell.angle_alpha   90.00
_cell.angle_beta   90.00
_cell.angle_gamma   90.00
#
_symmetry.space_group_name_H-M   'P 1'
#
loop_
_entity.id
_entity.type
_entity.pdbx_description
1 polymer ?
#
loop_
_entity_poly.entity_id
_entity_poly.type
_entity_poly.pdbx_seq_one_letter_code
_entity_poly.pdbx_strand_id
1 'polypeptide(L)' 'MNEIPYVTEIRPYTPSELARIYGVSKKTMNRWLKPHRAAIQEREGLYYTALQVKIIFEKLGLPSRIEER' A
#
# COMPACT_ATOMS: atom_id res chain seq x y z
N MET A 1 -19.22 -3.14 15.45
CA MET A 1 -18.64 -2.55 14.22
C MET A 1 -17.27 -2.06 14.62
N ASN A 2 -16.20 -2.82 14.35
CA ASN A 2 -14.86 -2.45 14.81
C ASN A 2 -14.33 -1.30 13.96
N GLU A 3 -14.12 -0.15 14.60
CA GLU A 3 -13.43 0.99 14.02
C GLU A 3 -11.99 0.58 13.73
N ILE A 4 -11.59 0.62 12.46
CA ILE A 4 -10.19 0.43 12.08
C ILE A 4 -9.60 1.85 12.04
N PRO A 5 -8.67 2.21 12.93
CA PRO A 5 -7.96 3.47 12.84
C PRO A 5 -7.03 3.39 11.62
N TYR A 6 -7.28 4.20 10.59
CA TYR A 6 -6.44 4.24 9.39
C TYR A 6 -5.57 5.50 9.42
N VAL A 7 -4.39 5.35 10.01
CA VAL A 7 -3.27 6.28 9.78
C VAL A 7 -2.44 5.70 8.64
N THR A 8 -2.21 6.49 7.59
CA THR A 8 -1.32 6.13 6.46
C THR A 8 0.14 6.29 6.88
N GLU A 9 0.60 5.42 7.76
CA GLU A 9 2.00 5.38 8.18
C GLU A 9 2.89 4.82 7.07
N ILE A 10 4.05 5.43 6.83
CA ILE A 10 5.07 4.86 5.94
C ILE A 10 5.86 3.82 6.73
N ARG A 11 5.45 2.56 6.61
CA ARG A 11 6.13 1.40 7.17
C ARG A 11 6.06 0.22 6.21
N PRO A 12 6.80 -0.88 6.44
CA PRO A 12 6.69 -2.05 5.59
C PRO A 12 5.27 -2.64 5.58
N TYR A 13 4.84 -3.10 4.41
CA TYR A 13 3.55 -3.75 4.21
C TYR A 13 3.66 -4.95 3.28
N THR A 14 2.91 -5.99 3.58
CA THR A 14 2.60 -7.05 2.62
C THR A 14 1.60 -6.54 1.56
N PRO A 15 1.52 -7.19 0.38
CA PRO A 15 0.50 -6.84 -0.62
C PRO A 15 -0.94 -6.98 -0.10
N SER A 16 -1.18 -7.88 0.85
CA SER A 16 -2.51 -8.08 1.45
C SER A 16 -2.89 -6.92 2.37
N GLU A 17 -1.92 -6.38 3.13
CA GLU A 17 -2.15 -5.20 3.98
C GLU A 17 -2.38 -3.95 3.12
N LEU A 18 -1.56 -3.73 2.08
CA LEU A 18 -1.80 -2.64 1.13
C LEU A 18 -3.20 -2.75 0.51
N ALA A 19 -3.61 -3.94 0.08
CA ALA A 19 -4.94 -4.15 -0.47
C ALA A 19 -6.05 -3.78 0.54
N ARG A 20 -5.89 -4.16 1.82
CA ARG A 20 -6.81 -3.78 2.91
C ARG A 20 -6.85 -2.28 3.16
N ILE A 21 -5.71 -1.61 3.10
CA ILE A 21 -5.59 -0.15 3.27
C ILE A 21 -6.33 0.60 2.15
N TYR A 22 -6.16 0.17 0.90
CA TYR A 22 -6.85 0.76 -0.26
C TYR A 22 -8.29 0.26 -0.46
N GLY A 23 -8.79 -0.64 0.41
CA GLY A 23 -10.14 -1.17 0.30
C GLY A 23 -10.39 -2.04 -0.94
N VAL A 24 -9.36 -2.72 -1.46
CA VAL A 24 -9.42 -3.53 -2.69
C VAL A 24 -8.96 -4.97 -2.44
N SER A 25 -9.23 -5.86 -3.41
CA SER A 25 -8.67 -7.22 -3.37
C SER A 25 -7.16 -7.22 -3.62
N LYS A 26 -6.45 -8.24 -3.11
CA LYS A 26 -5.01 -8.45 -3.40
C LYS A 26 -4.74 -8.56 -4.92
N LYS A 27 -5.66 -9.16 -5.67
CA LYS A 27 -5.58 -9.26 -7.14
C LYS A 27 -5.63 -7.87 -7.78
N THR A 28 -6.53 -7.00 -7.32
CA THR A 28 -6.64 -5.61 -7.78
C THR A 28 -5.38 -4.82 -7.43
N MET A 29 -4.91 -4.91 -6.18
CA MET A 29 -3.68 -4.25 -5.75
C MET A 29 -2.48 -4.66 -6.61
N ASN A 30 -2.29 -5.95 -6.86
CA ASN A 30 -1.22 -6.44 -7.73
C ASN A 30 -1.32 -5.89 -9.17
N ARG A 31 -2.54 -5.67 -9.70
CA ARG A 31 -2.75 -5.05 -11.02
C ARG A 31 -2.37 -3.58 -11.02
N TRP A 32 -2.68 -2.84 -9.95
CA TRP A 32 -2.31 -1.43 -9.79
C TRP A 32 -0.80 -1.24 -9.64
N LEU A 33 -0.12 -2.16 -8.93
CA LEU A 33 1.34 -2.10 -8.75
C LEU A 33 2.11 -2.49 -10.01
N LYS A 34 1.53 -3.31 -10.89
CA LYS A 34 2.18 -3.83 -12.12
C LYS A 34 2.80 -2.73 -13.00
N PRO A 35 2.09 -1.66 -13.40
CA PRO A 35 2.66 -0.59 -14.23
C PRO A 35 3.79 0.20 -13.54
N HIS A 36 3.91 0.13 -12.21
CA HIS A 36 4.90 0.88 -11.43
C HIS A 36 6.07 0.03 -10.93
N ARG A 37 6.15 -1.26 -11.33
CA ARG A 37 7.19 -2.19 -10.85
C ARG A 37 8.61 -1.71 -11.05
N ALA A 38 8.90 -0.97 -12.13
CA ALA A 38 10.24 -0.43 -12.37
C ALA A 38 10.68 0.57 -11.28
N ALA A 39 9.75 1.38 -10.77
CA ALA A 39 10.02 2.35 -9.70
C ALA A 39 9.98 1.68 -8.32
N ILE A 40 9.06 0.74 -8.09
CA ILE A 40 8.89 0.05 -6.81
C ILE A 40 10.01 -0.98 -6.57
N GLN A 41 10.57 -1.56 -7.63
CA GLN A 41 11.51 -2.67 -7.60
C GLN A 41 10.90 -3.97 -7.03
N GLU A 42 11.74 -5.01 -6.88
CA GLU A 42 11.32 -6.29 -6.33
C GLU A 42 11.11 -6.21 -4.81
N ARG A 43 10.18 -7.01 -4.29
CA ARG A 43 9.89 -7.06 -2.87
C ARG A 43 11.02 -7.75 -2.09
N GLU A 44 11.25 -7.29 -0.87
CA GLU A 44 12.09 -7.99 0.09
C GLU A 44 11.27 -9.09 0.78
N GLY A 45 11.35 -10.31 0.23
CA GLY A 45 10.56 -11.45 0.68
C GLY A 45 9.05 -11.21 0.51
N LEU A 46 8.33 -11.15 1.64
CA LEU A 46 6.87 -10.96 1.65
C LEU A 46 6.44 -9.49 1.68
N TYR A 47 7.38 -8.58 1.94
CA TYR A 47 7.08 -7.18 2.26
C TYR A 47 7.57 -6.23 1.17
N TYR A 48 6.85 -5.12 1.03
CA TYR A 48 7.41 -3.88 0.51
C TYR A 48 8.10 -3.16 1.66
N THR A 49 9.32 -2.68 1.46
CA THR A 49 10.04 -1.86 2.43
C THR A 49 9.36 -0.49 2.61
N ALA A 50 9.73 0.26 3.65
CA ALA A 50 9.19 1.61 3.87
C ALA A 50 9.41 2.54 2.66
N LEU A 51 10.57 2.44 2.00
CA LEU A 51 10.86 3.22 0.79
C LEU A 51 9.93 2.83 -0.37
N GLN A 52 9.71 1.53 -0.57
CA GLN A 52 8.81 1.04 -1.61
C GLN A 52 7.36 1.48 -1.35
N VAL A 53 6.93 1.44 -0.09
CA VAL A 53 5.60 1.90 0.32
C VAL A 53 5.42 3.39 0.07
N LYS A 54 6.44 4.21 0.37
CA LYS A 54 6.44 5.63 0.01
C LYS A 54 6.23 5.83 -1.50
N ILE A 55 6.99 5.11 -2.33
CA ILE A 55 6.85 5.16 -3.80
C ILE A 55 5.46 4.70 -4.23
N ILE A 56 4.90 3.66 -3.61
CA ILE A 56 3.55 3.17 -3.90
C ILE A 56 2.51 4.27 -3.62
N PHE A 57 2.60 4.94 -2.48
CA PHE A 57 1.68 6.04 -2.14
C PHE A 57 1.83 7.23 -3.09
N GLU A 58 3.05 7.56 -3.51
CA GLU A 58 3.30 8.59 -4.52
C GLU A 58 2.72 8.24 -5.90
N LYS A 59 2.75 6.96 -6.30
CA LYS A 59 2.25 6.51 -7.62
C LYS A 59 0.74 6.26 -7.67
N LEU A 60 0.16 5.74 -6.59
CA LEU A 60 -1.25 5.36 -6.54
C LEU A 60 -2.14 6.42 -5.87
N GLY A 61 -1.53 7.44 -5.25
CA GLY A 61 -2.22 8.36 -4.36
C GLY A 61 -2.43 7.77 -2.97
N LEU A 62 -2.79 8.61 -2.00
CA LEU A 62 -3.10 8.17 -0.65
C LEU A 62 -4.44 7.39 -0.64
N PRO A 63 -4.55 6.32 0.15
CA PRO A 63 -5.83 5.62 0.33
C PRO A 63 -6.86 6.58 0.92
N SER A 64 -8.11 6.49 0.46
CA SER A 64 -9.19 7.44 0.74
C SER A 64 -9.65 7.52 2.20
N ARG A 65 -9.04 6.74 3.11
CA ARG A 65 -9.35 6.77 4.54
C ARG A 65 -8.16 7.37 5.28
N ILE A 66 -8.17 8.70 5.33
CA ILE A 66 -7.24 9.53 6.09
C ILE A 66 -7.98 9.93 7.37
N GLU A 67 -7.44 9.58 8.55
CA GLU A 67 -7.72 10.37 9.75
C GLU A 67 -6.66 11.48 9.82
N GLU A 68 -7.10 12.73 9.68
CA GLU A 68 -6.32 13.87 10.15
C GLU A 68 -6.26 13.78 11.68
N ARG A 69 -5.05 13.81 12.24
CA ARG A 69 -4.82 13.98 13.66
C ARG A 69 -4.20 15.34 13.92
#